data_AF-A0A8T4U4G4-F1
#
_entry.id   AF-A0A8T4U4G4-F1
#
_cell.length_a   1.000
_cell.length_b   1.000
_cell.length_c   1.000
_cell.angle_alpha   90.00
_cell.angle_beta   90.00
_cell.angle_gamma   90.00
#
_symmetry.space_group_name_H-M   'P 1'
#
loop_
_entity.id
_entity.type
_entity.pdbx_description
1 polymer ?
#
loop_
_entity_poly.entity_id
_entity_poly.type
_entity_poly.pdbx_seq_one_letter_code
_entity_poly.pdbx_strand_id
1 'polypeptide(L)'
;MQPEDGKKEIRKILGEDIKFDGHFNKCFDNIKETQQKELIGWIIRCKNFEIGPIQSKKNRELIGFVERIGSNLRSILTKEKKGYFIALFLDKHKYYETEMEKLGF
;
A
#
# COMPACT_ATOMS: atom_id res chain seq x y z
N MET A 1 5.92 -0.09 -16.37
CA MET A 1 4.68 -0.90 -16.35
C MET A 1 3.49 0.04 -16.32
N GLN A 2 2.42 -0.27 -17.07
CA GLN A 2 1.18 0.52 -17.01
C GLN A 2 0.47 0.29 -15.68
N PRO A 3 -0.31 1.26 -15.15
CA PRO A 3 -0.96 1.13 -13.85
C PRO A 3 -1.86 -0.09 -13.70
N GLU A 4 -2.62 -0.44 -14.74
CA GLU A 4 -3.53 -1.59 -14.68
C GLU A 4 -2.78 -2.93 -14.64
N ASP A 5 -1.62 -3.02 -15.27
CA ASP A 5 -0.74 -4.19 -15.14
C ASP A 5 -0.16 -4.28 -13.74
N GLY A 6 0.24 -3.14 -13.15
CA GLY A 6 0.69 -3.07 -11.76
C GLY A 6 -0.39 -3.52 -10.77
N LYS A 7 -1.63 -3.08 -10.97
CA LYS A 7 -2.76 -3.55 -10.15
C LYS A 7 -2.99 -5.06 -10.27
N LYS A 8 -2.94 -5.59 -11.50
CA LYS A 8 -3.09 -7.04 -11.74
C LYS A 8 -1.99 -7.83 -11.03
N GLU A 9 -0.76 -7.36 -11.11
CA GLU A 9 0.37 -8.00 -10.42
C GLU A 9 0.21 -7.95 -8.90
N ILE A 10 -0.18 -6.81 -8.34
CA ILE A 10 -0.41 -6.66 -6.90
C ILE A 10 -1.52 -7.59 -6.41
N ARG A 11 -2.66 -7.64 -7.12
CA ARG A 11 -3.75 -8.58 -6.81
C ARG A 11 -3.27 -10.03 -6.88
N LYS A 12 -2.48 -10.39 -7.89
CA LYS A 12 -1.90 -11.73 -8.02
C LYS A 12 -0.95 -12.05 -6.86
N ILE A 13 -0.13 -11.10 -6.43
CA ILE A 13 0.76 -11.27 -5.29
C ILE A 13 -0.05 -11.52 -4.03
N LEU A 14 -1.04 -10.68 -3.74
CA LEU A 14 -1.85 -10.82 -2.52
C LEU A 14 -2.78 -12.03 -2.56
N GLY A 15 -3.20 -12.46 -3.76
CA GLY A 15 -4.18 -13.53 -3.96
C GLY A 15 -5.61 -13.07 -3.70
N GLU A 16 -5.85 -11.76 -3.72
CA GLU A 16 -7.08 -11.12 -3.26
C GLU A 16 -7.42 -9.92 -4.15
N ASP A 17 -8.70 -9.57 -4.24
CA ASP A 17 -9.14 -8.33 -4.86
C ASP A 17 -9.13 -7.21 -3.82
N ILE A 18 -8.14 -6.32 -3.93
CA ILE A 18 -7.98 -5.18 -3.04
C ILE A 18 -8.47 -3.89 -3.72
N LYS A 19 -8.86 -2.93 -2.90
CA LYS A 19 -9.10 -1.56 -3.35
C LYS A 19 -7.77 -0.83 -3.61
N PHE A 20 -7.73 0.00 -4.65
CA PHE A 20 -6.61 0.91 -4.90
C PHE A 20 -7.06 2.34 -4.61
N ASP A 21 -6.47 2.96 -3.60
CA ASP A 21 -6.87 4.26 -3.06
C ASP A 21 -5.83 5.36 -3.32
N GLY A 22 -6.26 6.62 -3.10
CA GLY A 22 -5.49 7.82 -3.41
C GLY A 22 -5.37 8.05 -4.92
N HIS A 23 -4.28 8.67 -5.35
CA HIS A 23 -3.96 8.86 -6.76
C HIS A 23 -3.13 7.71 -7.35
N PHE A 24 -3.46 6.45 -7.04
CA PHE A 24 -2.65 5.28 -7.43
C PHE A 24 -2.25 5.30 -8.90
N ASN A 25 -3.21 5.39 -9.82
CA ASN A 25 -2.92 5.34 -11.26
C ASN A 25 -1.96 6.45 -11.69
N LYS A 26 -2.23 7.67 -11.22
CA LYS A 26 -1.40 8.83 -11.53
C LYS A 26 -0.01 8.69 -10.91
N CYS A 27 0.11 8.22 -9.68
CA CYS A 27 1.41 8.07 -9.04
C CYS A 27 2.22 6.94 -9.66
N PHE A 28 1.60 5.80 -9.89
CA PHE A 28 2.24 4.62 -10.46
C PHE A 28 2.74 4.87 -11.90
N ASP A 29 1.96 5.58 -12.71
CA ASP A 29 2.35 5.92 -14.08
C ASP A 29 3.52 6.91 -14.14
N ASN A 30 3.62 7.81 -13.15
CA ASN A 30 4.62 8.88 -13.13
C ASN A 30 5.92 8.53 -12.36
N ILE A 31 6.04 7.32 -11.81
CA ILE A 31 7.28 6.87 -11.16
C ILE A 31 8.17 6.06 -12.09
N LYS A 32 9.47 6.04 -11.77
CA LYS A 32 10.45 5.23 -12.49
C LYS A 32 10.14 3.75 -12.31
N GLU A 33 10.50 2.94 -13.30
CA GLU A 33 10.34 1.48 -13.25
C GLU A 33 11.03 0.86 -12.01
N THR A 34 12.16 1.40 -11.58
CA THR A 34 12.84 0.96 -10.35
C THR A 34 11.99 1.15 -9.10
N GLN A 35 11.23 2.24 -9.02
CA GLN A 35 10.32 2.53 -7.92
C GLN A 35 9.04 1.70 -8.01
N GLN A 36 8.58 1.38 -9.23
CA GLN A 36 7.50 0.40 -9.43
C GLN A 36 7.92 -0.96 -8.87
N LYS A 37 9.13 -1.43 -9.21
CA LYS A 37 9.71 -2.68 -8.68
C LYS A 37 9.90 -2.65 -7.16
N GLU A 38 10.32 -1.50 -6.61
CA GLU A 38 10.43 -1.28 -5.17
C GLU A 38 9.08 -1.45 -4.47
N LEU A 39 8.01 -0.83 -5.01
CA LEU A 39 6.65 -0.99 -4.49
C LEU A 39 6.21 -2.45 -4.54
N ILE A 40 6.41 -3.15 -5.66
CA ILE A 40 6.05 -4.56 -5.81
C ILE A 40 6.82 -5.44 -4.81
N GLY A 41 8.13 -5.24 -4.68
CA GLY A 41 8.97 -5.95 -3.73
C GLY A 41 8.52 -5.71 -2.29
N TRP A 42 8.15 -4.48 -1.95
CA TRP A 42 7.57 -4.16 -0.65
C TRP A 42 6.25 -4.90 -0.38
N ILE A 43 5.33 -4.97 -1.35
CA ILE A 43 4.07 -5.72 -1.22
C ILE A 43 4.32 -7.21 -0.92
N ILE A 44 5.32 -7.82 -1.58
CA ILE A 44 5.70 -9.22 -1.32
C ILE A 44 6.17 -9.38 0.13
N ARG A 45 7.03 -8.48 0.61
CA ARG A 45 7.53 -8.49 2.00
C ARG A 45 6.40 -8.30 3.01
N CYS A 46 5.40 -7.46 2.72
CA CYS A 46 4.20 -7.33 3.54
C CYS A 46 3.39 -8.64 3.60
N LYS A 47 3.16 -9.30 2.45
CA LYS A 47 2.47 -10.59 2.39
C LYS A 47 3.17 -11.65 3.23
N ASN A 48 4.49 -11.68 3.20
CA ASN A 48 5.31 -12.63 3.94
C ASN A 48 5.53 -12.23 5.41
N PHE A 49 4.96 -11.11 5.87
CA PHE A 49 5.17 -10.55 7.21
C PHE A 49 6.65 -10.30 7.57
N GLU A 50 7.47 -9.99 6.57
CA GLU A 50 8.88 -9.60 6.73
C GLU A 50 9.03 -8.13 7.17
N ILE A 51 7.93 -7.38 7.18
CA ILE A 51 7.82 -6.00 7.63
C ILE A 51 6.83 -5.95 8.78
N GLY A 52 7.21 -5.30 9.88
CA GLY A 52 6.32 -5.12 11.03
C GLY A 52 5.15 -4.20 10.68
N PRO A 53 3.88 -4.64 10.85
CA PRO A 53 2.75 -3.75 10.65
C PRO A 53 2.58 -2.78 11.82
N ILE A 54 1.97 -1.64 11.54
CA ILE A 54 1.37 -0.76 12.55
C ILE A 54 -0.04 -1.25 12.89
N GLN A 55 -0.38 -1.25 14.17
CA GLN A 55 -1.74 -1.54 14.62
C GLN A 55 -2.57 -0.25 14.60
N SER A 56 -3.77 -0.29 14.00
CA SER A 56 -4.68 0.85 14.08
C SER A 56 -5.10 1.13 15.53
N LYS A 57 -5.10 2.40 15.91
CA LYS A 57 -5.59 2.91 17.21
C LYS A 57 -7.11 3.05 17.24
N LYS A 58 -7.75 3.23 16.08
CA LYS A 58 -9.21 3.34 15.92
C LYS A 58 -9.90 1.97 15.83
N ASN A 59 -9.29 1.00 15.17
CA ASN A 59 -9.82 -0.35 15.03
C ASN A 59 -8.74 -1.42 15.28
N ARG A 60 -8.84 -2.15 16.39
CA ARG A 60 -7.85 -3.17 16.80
C ARG A 60 -7.81 -4.41 15.89
N GLU A 61 -8.79 -4.58 15.02
CA GLU A 61 -8.78 -5.65 14.01
C GLU A 61 -8.06 -5.22 12.72
N LEU A 62 -7.67 -3.95 12.58
CA LEU A 62 -6.96 -3.44 11.40
C LEU A 62 -5.48 -3.21 11.66
N ILE A 63 -4.67 -3.67 10.71
CA ILE A 63 -3.25 -3.39 10.64
C ILE A 63 -2.91 -2.67 9.33
N GLY A 64 -1.86 -1.87 9.36
CA GLY A 64 -1.32 -1.19 8.19
C GLY A 64 0.16 -1.49 8.02
N PHE A 65 0.63 -1.57 6.79
CA PHE A 65 2.04 -1.52 6.44
C PHE A 65 2.28 -0.20 5.74
N VAL A 66 3.34 0.50 6.11
CA VAL A 66 3.67 1.82 5.58
C VAL A 66 5.02 1.77 4.89
N GLU A 67 5.12 2.38 3.71
CA GLU A 67 6.40 2.51 3.00
C GLU A 67 6.55 3.88 2.36
N ARG A 68 7.81 4.31 2.24
CA ARG A 68 8.19 5.49 1.50
C ARG A 68 8.82 5.04 0.18
N ILE A 69 8.13 5.31 -0.92
CA ILE A 69 8.66 5.04 -2.26
C ILE A 69 9.36 6.30 -2.79
N GLY A 70 10.69 6.28 -2.82
CA GLY A 70 11.51 7.44 -3.14
C GLY A 70 11.25 8.66 -2.23
N SER A 71 11.44 9.87 -2.75
CA SER A 71 11.40 11.06 -1.89
C SER A 71 9.99 11.50 -1.50
N ASN A 72 9.02 11.42 -2.42
CA ASN A 72 7.75 12.14 -2.32
C ASN A 72 6.51 11.24 -2.16
N LEU A 73 6.61 9.93 -2.40
CA LEU A 73 5.45 9.05 -2.34
C LEU A 73 5.39 8.27 -1.04
N ARG A 74 4.16 7.93 -0.65
CA ARG A 74 3.83 7.09 0.49
C ARG A 74 2.84 6.04 0.05
N SER A 75 3.07 4.83 0.55
CA SER A 75 2.20 3.69 0.35
C SER A 75 1.70 3.20 1.69
N ILE A 76 0.41 2.85 1.75
CA ILE A 76 -0.17 2.17 2.90
C ILE A 76 -0.94 0.97 2.42
N LEU A 77 -0.57 -0.21 2.88
CA LEU A 77 -1.29 -1.45 2.64
C LEU A 77 -2.06 -1.80 3.92
N THR A 78 -3.38 -1.80 3.85
CA THR A 78 -4.26 -2.09 4.99
C THR A 78 -4.77 -3.53 4.92
N LYS A 79 -4.81 -4.21 6.06
CA LYS A 79 -5.23 -5.60 6.20
C LYS A 79 -6.02 -5.80 7.48
N GLU A 80 -7.00 -6.69 7.46
CA GLU A 80 -7.58 -7.24 8.70
C GLU A 80 -6.59 -8.19 9.37
N LYS A 81 -6.31 -8.02 10.66
CA LYS A 81 -5.27 -8.74 11.41
C LYS A 81 -5.30 -10.25 11.18
N LYS A 82 -6.50 -10.86 11.20
CA LYS A 82 -6.73 -12.28 10.95
C LYS A 82 -7.43 -12.57 9.61
N GLY A 83 -7.68 -11.55 8.80
CA GLY A 83 -8.44 -11.65 7.54
C GLY A 83 -7.59 -11.30 6.32
N TYR A 84 -8.22 -10.62 5.37
CA TYR A 84 -7.70 -10.29 4.05
C TYR A 84 -7.14 -8.85 3.99
N PHE A 85 -6.31 -8.59 2.98
CA PHE A 85 -5.88 -7.25 2.58
C PHE A 85 -7.07 -6.48 1.99
N ILE A 86 -7.21 -5.23 2.42
CA ILE A 86 -8.39 -4.41 2.13
C ILE A 86 -8.09 -3.42 1.02
N ALA A 87 -7.02 -2.63 1.21
CA ALA A 87 -6.71 -1.51 0.33
C ALA A 87 -5.22 -1.26 0.26
N LEU A 88 -4.77 -0.82 -0.93
CA LEU A 88 -3.47 -0.22 -1.15
C LEU A 88 -3.65 1.24 -1.53
N PHE A 89 -3.23 2.12 -0.63
CA PHE A 89 -3.10 3.54 -0.88
C PHE A 89 -1.72 3.82 -1.49
N LEU A 90 -1.67 4.65 -2.53
CA LEU A 90 -0.42 5.20 -3.08
C LEU A 90 -0.64 6.66 -3.47
N ASP A 91 0.06 7.57 -2.79
CA ASP A 91 -0.05 8.99 -3.09
C ASP A 91 1.19 9.79 -2.65
N LYS A 92 1.18 11.09 -2.94
CA LYS A 92 2.16 12.05 -2.44
C LYS A 92 2.05 12.20 -0.92
N HIS A 93 3.17 12.52 -0.27
CA HIS A 93 3.27 12.64 1.19
C HIS A 93 2.21 13.57 1.81
N LYS A 94 1.75 14.60 1.09
CA LYS A 94 0.74 15.55 1.61
C LYS A 94 -0.63 14.92 1.89
N TYR A 95 -0.93 13.75 1.34
CA TYR A 95 -2.19 13.03 1.57
C TYR A 95 -2.01 11.84 2.54
N TYR A 96 -0.78 11.55 2.93
CA TYR A 96 -0.44 10.44 3.81
C TYR A 96 -1.00 10.63 5.22
N GLU A 97 -0.96 11.86 5.76
CA GLU A 97 -1.47 12.18 7.09
C GLU A 97 -2.96 11.86 7.20
N THR A 98 -3.77 12.27 6.23
CA THR A 98 -5.20 11.95 6.19
C THR A 98 -5.47 10.45 6.14
N GLU A 99 -4.63 9.67 5.45
CA GLU A 99 -4.79 8.21 5.40
C GLU A 99 -4.38 7.55 6.74
N MET A 100 -3.35 8.08 7.39
CA MET A 100 -2.92 7.66 8.73
C MET A 100 -3.94 8.00 9.83
N GLU A 101 -4.63 9.13 9.72
CA GLU A 101 -5.72 9.50 10.61
C GLU A 101 -6.86 8.47 10.59
N LYS A 102 -7.12 7.81 9.44
CA LYS A 102 -8.10 6.71 9.37
C LYS A 102 -7.69 5.52 10.23
N LEU A 103 -6.38 5.29 10.37
CA LEU A 103 -5.82 4.30 11.30
C LEU A 103 -5.73 4.83 12.73
N GLY A 104 -5.93 6.12 12.95
CA GLY A 104 -5.93 6.77 14.26
C GLY A 104 -4.59 7.38 14.67
N PHE A 105 -3.69 7.62 13.73
CA PHE A 105 -2.40 8.28 13.96
C PHE A 105 -2.43 9.76 13.62
#